data_AF-A0A1Q7Y1A6-F1
#
_entry.id   AF-A0A1Q7Y1A6-F1
#
_cell.length_a   1.000
_cell.length_b   1.000
_cell.length_c   1.000
_cell.angle_alpha   90.00
_cell.angle_beta   90.00
_cell.angle_gamma   90.00
#
_symmetry.space_group_name_H-M   'P 1'
#
loop_
_entity.id
_entity.type
_entity.pdbx_description
1 polymer ?
#
loop_
_entity_poly.entity_id
_entity_poly.type
_entity_poly.pdbx_seq_one_letter_code
_entity_poly.pdbx_strand_id
1 'polypeptide(L)'
;MHIEDISRAFLAILAAPREVTHNQALNVGQTEENYRIRELAEIVQEVVPSSRIDYAKDGGPDPRCYRVDFGKIERVLPDFKPQWNARRGVEELYAAYRSAGLLLEDCEGPRFKRIEHLKHLLATGRVDATLRWRAP
;
A
#
# COMPACT_ATOMS: atom_id res chain seq x y z
N MET A 1 1.79 6.57 0.42
CA MET A 1 0.98 7.13 -0.68
C MET A 1 -0.35 6.40 -0.75
N HIS A 2 -1.45 7.11 -0.91
CA HIS A 2 -2.79 6.54 -1.05
C HIS A 2 -3.08 6.10 -2.50
N ILE A 3 -3.89 5.05 -2.69
CA ILE A 3 -4.18 4.49 -4.03
C ILE A 3 -4.97 5.46 -4.92
N GLU A 4 -5.81 6.29 -4.32
CA GLU A 4 -6.53 7.33 -5.05
C GLU A 4 -5.58 8.37 -5.63
N ASP A 5 -4.54 8.76 -4.89
CA ASP A 5 -3.52 9.69 -5.39
C ASP A 5 -2.66 9.06 -6.48
N ILE A 6 -2.38 7.75 -6.40
CA ILE A 6 -1.72 7.03 -7.50
C ILE A 6 -2.61 7.10 -8.75
N SER A 7 -3.92 6.91 -8.60
CA SER A 7 -4.89 7.01 -9.69
C SER A 7 -4.95 8.43 -10.27
N ARG A 8 -4.94 9.46 -9.42
CA ARG A 8 -4.87 10.87 -9.84
C ARG A 8 -3.59 11.18 -10.61
N ALA A 9 -2.45 10.59 -10.21
CA ALA A 9 -1.20 10.74 -10.94
C ALA A 9 -1.30 10.16 -12.37
N PHE A 10 -1.90 8.97 -12.52
CA PHE A 10 -2.14 8.40 -13.85
C PHE A 10 -3.06 9.28 -14.71
N LEU A 11 -4.13 9.83 -14.14
CA LEU A 11 -5.01 10.76 -14.85
C LEU A 11 -4.26 12.03 -15.31
N ALA A 12 -3.44 12.62 -14.42
CA ALA A 12 -2.62 13.78 -14.76
C ALA A 12 -1.59 13.46 -15.87
N ILE A 13 -0.96 12.27 -15.82
CA ILE A 13 -0.03 11.80 -16.86
C ILE A 13 -0.72 11.66 -18.22
N LEU A 14 -1.93 11.10 -18.24
CA LEU A 14 -2.70 10.88 -19.47
C LEU A 14 -3.21 12.19 -20.09
N ALA A 15 -3.52 13.19 -19.26
CA ALA A 15 -3.98 14.50 -19.71
C ALA A 15 -2.84 15.42 -20.17
N ALA A 16 -1.62 15.20 -19.67
CA ALA A 16 -0.47 16.03 -19.99
C ALA A 16 0.02 15.84 -21.43
N PRO A 17 0.62 16.88 -22.04
CA PRO A 17 1.26 16.76 -23.35
C PRO A 17 2.31 15.65 -23.35
N ARG A 18 2.34 14.85 -24.42
CA ARG A 18 3.23 13.68 -24.53
C ARG A 18 4.69 14.06 -24.30
N GLU A 19 5.14 15.18 -24.83
CA GLU A 19 6.51 15.69 -24.74
C GLU A 19 6.96 15.95 -23.29
N VAL A 20 6.02 16.13 -22.36
CA VAL A 20 6.29 16.38 -20.95
C VAL A 20 6.44 15.06 -20.17
N THR A 21 5.76 13.98 -20.57
CA THR A 21 5.72 12.70 -19.84
C THR A 21 6.48 11.56 -20.53
N HIS A 22 6.64 11.62 -21.85
CA HIS A 22 7.24 10.55 -22.62
C HIS A 22 8.69 10.32 -22.22
N ASN A 23 9.01 9.05 -21.96
CA ASN A 23 10.33 8.59 -21.57
C ASN A 23 10.86 9.31 -20.31
N GLN A 24 9.97 9.78 -19.43
CA GLN A 24 10.33 10.37 -18.15
C GLN A 24 10.14 9.36 -17.03
N ALA A 25 11.17 9.19 -16.21
CA ALA A 25 11.01 8.62 -14.87
C ALA A 25 10.45 9.71 -13.94
N LEU A 26 9.31 9.44 -13.30
CA LEU A 26 8.64 10.32 -12.34
C LEU A 26 8.36 9.52 -11.06
N ASN A 27 8.87 10.00 -9.92
CA ASN A 27 8.40 9.50 -8.62
C ASN A 27 6.99 10.07 -8.37
N VAL A 28 6.11 9.26 -7.81
CA VAL A 28 4.70 9.61 -7.61
C VAL A 28 4.43 9.68 -6.11
N GLY A 29 4.07 10.87 -5.61
CA GLY A 29 3.92 11.15 -4.18
C GLY A 29 4.10 12.64 -3.83
N GLN A 30 4.28 12.93 -2.53
CA GLN A 30 4.56 14.27 -2.00
C GLN A 30 5.83 14.20 -1.14
N THR A 31 6.72 15.19 -1.23
CA THR A 31 8.02 15.20 -0.53
C THR A 31 7.85 15.30 0.98
N GLU A 32 6.82 16.00 1.42
CA GLU A 32 6.43 16.19 2.81
C GLU A 32 5.90 14.90 3.44
N GLU A 33 5.44 13.95 2.63
CA GLU A 33 4.85 12.67 3.05
C GLU A 33 5.86 11.51 3.09
N ASN A 34 7.13 11.83 3.38
CA ASN A 34 8.17 10.85 3.72
C ASN A 34 8.18 10.62 5.24
N TYR A 35 7.97 9.38 5.67
CA TYR A 35 7.89 9.02 7.10
C TYR A 35 8.85 7.89 7.46
N ARG A 36 9.31 7.90 8.70
CA ARG A 36 9.89 6.73 9.37
C ARG A 36 8.77 5.77 9.77
N ILE A 37 9.08 4.48 9.80
CA ILE A 37 8.11 3.45 10.21
C ILE A 37 7.52 3.73 11.61
N ARG A 38 8.33 4.24 12.55
CA ARG A 38 7.84 4.62 13.88
C ARG A 38 6.79 5.74 13.86
N GLU A 39 6.95 6.72 12.97
CA GLU A 39 6.02 7.85 12.83
C GLU A 39 4.69 7.36 12.24
N LEU A 40 4.74 6.41 11.30
CA LEU A 40 3.54 5.75 10.79
C LEU A 40 2.85 4.91 11.88
N ALA A 41 3.62 4.20 12.71
CA ALA A 41 3.08 3.40 13.82
C ALA A 41 2.39 4.30 14.87
N GLU A 42 2.95 5.47 15.17
CA GLU A 42 2.36 6.49 16.05
C GLU A 42 1.04 7.02 15.47
N ILE A 43 1.00 7.36 14.18
CA ILE A 43 -0.25 7.77 13.51
C ILE A 43 -1.32 6.67 13.60
N VAL A 44 -0.94 5.41 13.38
CA VAL A 44 -1.86 4.26 13.53
C VAL A 44 -2.36 4.14 14.96
N GLN A 45 -1.48 4.29 15.95
CA GLN A 45 -1.85 4.18 17.36
C GLN A 45 -2.87 5.26 17.77
N GLU A 46 -2.69 6.48 17.29
CA GLU A 46 -3.60 7.59 17.59
C GLU A 46 -5.00 7.41 16.96
N VAL A 47 -5.08 6.78 15.79
CA VAL A 47 -6.35 6.57 15.07
C VAL A 47 -7.07 5.30 15.55
N VAL A 48 -6.34 4.24 15.89
CA VAL A 48 -6.92 2.93 16.24
C VAL A 48 -7.05 2.79 17.76
N PRO A 49 -8.27 2.82 18.32
CA PRO A 49 -8.47 2.74 19.77
C PRO A 49 -7.91 1.45 20.36
N SER A 50 -7.35 1.54 21.57
CA SER A 50 -6.80 0.40 22.33
C SER A 50 -5.65 -0.35 21.64
N SER A 51 -5.07 0.21 20.59
CA SER A 51 -3.86 -0.33 19.97
C SER A 51 -2.61 0.05 20.77
N ARG A 52 -1.55 -0.77 20.65
CA ARG A 52 -0.25 -0.52 21.28
C ARG A 52 0.86 -0.74 20.26
N ILE A 53 1.88 0.10 20.32
CA ILE A 53 3.12 -0.12 19.59
C ILE A 53 3.96 -1.11 20.38
N ASP A 54 4.45 -2.16 19.73
CA ASP A 54 5.38 -3.13 20.29
C ASP A 54 6.60 -3.25 19.39
N TYR A 55 7.78 -3.39 20.00
CA TYR A 55 9.06 -3.50 19.31
C TYR A 55 9.57 -4.93 19.47
N ALA A 56 9.76 -5.63 18.36
CA ALA A 56 10.25 -7.00 18.38
C ALA A 56 11.62 -7.08 19.07
N LYS A 57 11.75 -7.97 20.07
CA LYS A 57 12.98 -8.14 20.85
C LYS A 57 14.19 -8.54 20.00
N ASP A 58 13.94 -9.31 18.94
CA ASP A 58 14.94 -9.74 17.96
C ASP A 58 14.92 -8.87 16.68
N GLY A 59 14.21 -7.74 16.73
CA GLY A 59 14.14 -6.78 15.62
C GLY A 59 15.47 -6.05 15.45
N GLY A 60 16.31 -6.53 14.54
CA GLY A 60 17.51 -5.82 14.11
C GLY A 60 17.18 -4.52 13.35
N PRO A 61 18.16 -3.61 13.17
CA PRO A 61 17.95 -2.42 12.36
C PRO A 61 17.59 -2.84 10.94
N ASP A 62 16.45 -2.38 10.45
CA ASP A 62 16.12 -2.47 9.04
C ASP A 62 16.89 -1.37 8.29
N PRO A 63 17.92 -1.70 7.49
CA PRO A 63 18.73 -0.69 6.81
C PRO A 63 17.97 -0.04 5.64
N ARG A 64 16.78 -0.52 5.28
CA ARG A 64 15.99 0.03 4.19
C ARG A 64 15.54 1.44 4.55
N CYS A 65 15.95 2.40 3.72
CA CYS A 65 15.53 3.79 3.82
C CYS A 65 15.00 4.24 2.46
N TYR A 66 13.71 4.57 2.42
CA TYR A 66 13.05 5.12 1.24
C TYR A 66 12.71 6.57 1.52
N ARG A 67 13.66 7.47 1.24
CA ARG A 67 13.40 8.91 1.16
C ARG A 67 13.40 9.29 -0.31
N VAL A 68 12.25 9.69 -0.81
CA VAL A 68 12.04 9.95 -2.23
C VAL A 68 11.77 11.43 -2.45
N ASP A 69 12.44 12.01 -3.44
CA ASP A 69 12.16 13.35 -3.94
C ASP A 69 11.10 13.29 -5.04
N PHE A 70 10.02 14.06 -4.86
CA PHE A 70 8.89 14.17 -5.78
C PHE A 70 8.86 15.50 -6.53
N GLY A 71 9.86 16.38 -6.36
CA GLY A 71 9.87 17.70 -7.00
C GLY A 71 9.82 17.67 -8.54
N LYS A 72 10.26 16.57 -9.16
CA LYS A 72 10.11 16.39 -10.61
C LYS A 72 8.64 16.29 -11.02
N ILE A 73 7.82 15.47 -10.36
CA ILE A 73 6.41 15.31 -10.75
C ILE A 73 5.63 16.59 -10.48
N GLU A 74 5.94 17.31 -9.40
CA GLU A 74 5.31 18.59 -9.07
C GLU A 74 5.54 19.65 -10.17
N ARG A 75 6.77 19.73 -10.68
CA ARG A 75 7.13 20.65 -11.77
C ARG A 75 6.56 20.24 -13.12
N VAL A 76 6.59 18.95 -13.42
CA VAL A 76 6.26 18.40 -14.74
C VAL A 76 4.74 18.25 -14.91
N LEU A 77 4.02 17.95 -13.83
CA LEU A 77 2.57 17.73 -13.81
C LEU A 77 1.91 18.63 -12.76
N PRO A 78 1.75 19.93 -13.04
CA PRO A 78 1.15 20.86 -12.08
C PRO A 78 -0.30 20.49 -11.71
N ASP A 79 -1.01 19.76 -12.57
CA ASP A 79 -2.38 19.27 -12.34
C ASP A 79 -2.44 18.02 -11.45
N PHE A 80 -1.30 17.37 -11.19
CA PHE A 80 -1.24 16.32 -10.17
C PHE A 80 -1.34 16.97 -8.79
N LYS A 81 -2.55 16.98 -8.23
CA LYS A 81 -2.87 17.49 -6.90
C LYS A 81 -3.22 16.33 -5.96
N PRO A 82 -2.23 15.65 -5.36
CA PRO A 82 -2.49 14.62 -4.36
C PRO A 82 -3.27 15.20 -3.17
N GLN A 83 -4.27 14.45 -2.69
CA GLN A 83 -5.23 14.90 -1.68
C GLN A 83 -5.04 14.20 -0.34
N TRP A 84 -4.30 13.10 -0.30
CA TRP A 84 -4.17 12.26 0.88
C TRP A 84 -2.85 12.50 1.59
N ASN A 85 -2.90 12.39 2.92
CA ASN A 85 -1.72 12.25 3.77
C ASN A 85 -1.80 10.92 4.54
N ALA A 86 -0.72 10.56 5.22
CA ALA A 86 -0.65 9.31 5.97
C ALA A 86 -1.78 9.17 7.00
N ARG A 87 -2.11 10.23 7.76
CA ARG A 87 -3.17 10.20 8.78
C ARG A 87 -4.54 9.91 8.17
N ARG A 88 -4.94 10.66 7.15
CA ARG A 88 -6.22 10.47 6.47
C ARG A 88 -6.33 9.07 5.87
N GLY A 89 -5.24 8.56 5.30
CA GLY A 89 -5.20 7.18 4.78
C GLY A 89 -5.40 6.14 5.89
N VAL A 90 -4.80 6.32 7.07
CA VAL A 90 -5.01 5.44 8.21
C VAL A 90 -6.46 5.50 8.72
N GLU A 91 -7.06 6.69 8.80
CA GLU A 91 -8.47 6.89 9.18
C GLU A 91 -9.42 6.15 8.22
N GLU A 92 -9.18 6.29 6.91
CA GLU A 92 -9.96 5.59 5.88
C GLU A 92 -9.81 4.08 6.00
N LEU A 93 -8.57 3.57 6.12
CA LEU A 93 -8.32 2.14 6.25
C LEU A 93 -8.98 1.57 7.51
N TYR A 94 -8.89 2.27 8.65
CA TYR A 94 -9.54 1.85 9.88
C TYR A 94 -11.06 1.74 9.71
N ALA A 95 -11.69 2.77 9.14
CA ALA A 95 -13.13 2.76 8.86
C ALA A 95 -13.52 1.62 7.89
N ALA A 96 -12.73 1.43 6.82
CA ALA A 96 -12.96 0.40 5.83
C ALA A 96 -12.85 -1.02 6.42
N TYR A 97 -11.83 -1.29 7.23
CA TYR A 97 -11.65 -2.59 7.87
C TYR A 97 -12.77 -2.91 8.88
N ARG A 98 -13.24 -1.90 9.63
CA ARG A 98 -14.40 -2.06 10.53
C ARG A 98 -15.68 -2.34 9.75
N SER A 99 -15.92 -1.60 8.66
CA SER A 99 -17.10 -1.78 7.79
C SER A 99 -17.11 -3.15 7.11
N ALA A 100 -15.95 -3.61 6.63
CA ALA A 100 -15.80 -4.91 5.99
C ALA A 100 -15.87 -6.10 6.97
N GLY A 101 -15.85 -5.85 8.28
CA GLY A 101 -15.80 -6.89 9.31
C GLY A 101 -14.51 -7.71 9.23
N LEU A 102 -13.38 -7.07 8.94
CA LEU A 102 -12.08 -7.75 8.80
C LEU A 102 -11.72 -8.51 10.09
N LEU A 103 -11.50 -9.81 9.97
CA LEU A 103 -11.12 -10.68 11.08
C LEU A 103 -9.62 -11.02 11.03
N LEU A 104 -9.07 -11.42 12.17
CA LEU A 104 -7.68 -11.86 12.24
C LEU A 104 -7.43 -13.08 11.34
N GLU A 105 -8.39 -13.99 11.25
CA GLU A 105 -8.30 -15.22 10.46
C GLU A 105 -8.28 -14.93 8.95
N ASP A 106 -8.85 -13.81 8.50
CA ASP A 106 -8.74 -13.39 7.10
C ASP A 106 -7.28 -13.07 6.73
N CYS A 107 -6.57 -12.40 7.65
CA CYS A 107 -5.17 -12.03 7.50
C CYS A 107 -4.23 -13.19 7.76
N GLU A 108 -4.52 -14.03 8.76
CA GLU A 108 -3.64 -15.12 9.17
C GLU A 108 -3.87 -16.42 8.41
N GLY A 109 -5.06 -16.60 7.82
CA GLY A 109 -5.46 -17.76 7.05
C GLY A 109 -5.20 -17.66 5.54
N PRO A 110 -5.81 -18.54 4.74
CA PRO A 110 -5.54 -18.68 3.30
C PRO A 110 -6.20 -17.59 2.45
N ARG A 111 -6.95 -16.66 3.03
CA ARG A 111 -7.69 -15.65 2.27
C ARG A 111 -6.74 -14.60 1.68
N PHE A 112 -5.84 -14.05 2.50
CA PHE A 112 -4.89 -13.02 2.07
C PHE A 112 -3.42 -13.49 2.04
N LYS A 113 -3.11 -14.68 2.58
CA LYS A 113 -1.78 -15.28 2.45
C LYS A 113 -1.70 -16.20 1.23
N ARG A 114 -0.98 -15.78 0.19
CA ARG A 114 -0.87 -16.53 -1.06
C ARG A 114 -0.35 -17.97 -0.88
N ILE A 115 0.67 -18.18 -0.05
CA ILE A 115 1.23 -19.53 0.15
C ILE A 115 0.18 -20.47 0.77
N GLU A 116 -0.50 -20.02 1.82
CA GLU A 116 -1.56 -20.80 2.47
C GLU A 116 -2.76 -21.01 1.54
N HIS A 117 -3.09 -20.02 0.71
CA HIS A 117 -4.10 -20.16 -0.34
C HIS A 117 -3.75 -21.27 -1.33
N LEU A 118 -2.52 -21.30 -1.84
CA LEU A 118 -2.07 -22.31 -2.79
C LEU A 118 -2.05 -23.72 -2.17
N LYS A 119 -1.58 -23.84 -0.92
CA LYS A 119 -1.66 -25.09 -0.16
C LYS A 119 -3.10 -25.57 0.00
N HIS A 120 -4.03 -24.67 0.32
CA HIS A 120 -5.45 -24.97 0.40
C HIS A 120 -6.01 -25.47 -0.94
N LEU A 121 -5.69 -24.80 -2.06
CA LEU A 121 -6.14 -25.22 -3.40
C LEU A 121 -5.57 -26.60 -3.81
N LEU A 122 -4.31 -26.89 -3.45
CA LEU A 122 -3.70 -28.20 -3.67
C LEU A 122 -4.39 -29.29 -2.84
N ALA A 123 -4.58 -29.03 -1.53
CA ALA A 123 -5.21 -29.96 -0.60
C ALA A 123 -6.66 -30.25 -0.97
N THR A 124 -7.38 -29.28 -1.52
CA THR A 124 -8.76 -29.43 -2.02
C THR A 124 -8.83 -29.95 -3.45
N GLY A 125 -7.70 -30.26 -4.09
CA GLY A 125 -7.64 -30.79 -5.45
C GLY A 125 -8.08 -29.80 -6.54
N ARG A 126 -8.28 -28.53 -6.19
CA ARG A 126 -8.68 -27.47 -7.14
C ARG A 126 -7.59 -27.14 -8.14
N VAL A 127 -6.34 -27.27 -7.71
CA VAL A 127 -5.16 -27.18 -8.58
C VAL A 127 -4.32 -28.46 -8.50
N ASP A 128 -3.57 -28.76 -9.56
CA ASP A 128 -2.60 -29.85 -9.59
C ASP A 128 -1.23 -29.45 -9.02
N ALA A 129 -0.30 -30.40 -8.97
CA ALA A 129 1.05 -30.17 -8.46
C ALA A 129 1.87 -29.14 -9.29
N THR A 130 1.41 -28.79 -10.49
CA THR A 130 1.98 -27.74 -11.34
C THR A 130 1.29 -26.38 -11.15
N LEU A 131 0.39 -26.28 -10.15
CA LEU A 131 -0.42 -25.11 -9.82
C LEU A 131 -1.38 -24.68 -10.94
N ARG A 132 -1.84 -25.64 -11.75
CA ARG A 132 -2.88 -25.42 -12.77
C ARG A 132 -4.24 -25.90 -12.28
N TRP A 133 -5.30 -25.18 -12.65
CA TRP A 133 -6.66 -25.60 -12.32
C TRP A 133 -6.96 -26.97 -12.93
N ARG A 134 -7.54 -27.86 -12.13
CA ARG A 134 -8.14 -29.08 -12.66
C ARG A 134 -9.45 -28.67 -13.33
N ALA A 135 -9.70 -29.16 -14.56
CA ALA A 135 -10.99 -28.95 -15.22
C ALA A 135 -12.14 -29.43 -14.30
N PRO A 136 -13.32 -28.80 -14.38
CA PRO A 136 -14.46 -29.19 -13.55
C PRO A 136 -14.79 -30.68 -13.64
#